data_AF-A0A7V2PTQ9-F1
#
_entry.id   AF-A0A7V2PTQ9-F1
#
_cell.length_a   1.000
_cell.length_b   1.000
_cell.length_c   1.000
_cell.angle_alpha   90.00
_cell.angle_beta   90.00
_cell.angle_gamma   90.00
#
_symmetry.space_group_name_H-M   'P 1'
#
loop_
_entity.id
_entity.type
_entity.pdbx_description
1 polymer ?
#
loop_
_entity_poly.entity_id
_entity_poly.type
_entity_poly.pdbx_seq_one_letter_code
_entity_poly.pdbx_strand_id
1 'polypeptide(L)'
;MTLFDRIVLLITGLIALYLSWRFYTRYGKKKALYDIYYMLGFIVLLVSGLLLIIYDFDILASPYVLTVATLIPLGISMGLMNQYLPKQKSVYSWFALLGLLAIAFTSISGSPLKSIAVPVFHGVAGLIIFFLPIVLSIQGKAVKDFWWVGVGGALIGLGGIALAFLTSGKQLLFFSADFVFAILAPLLLLMTLAFAWGFVKDIKHG
;
A
#
# COMPACT_ATOMS: atom_id res chain seq x y z
N MET A 1 1.91 21.79 -1.52
CA MET A 1 0.89 21.08 -2.33
C MET A 1 -0.07 22.05 -3.03
N THR A 2 -0.47 21.76 -4.27
CA THR A 2 -1.41 22.58 -5.07
C THR A 2 -2.88 22.23 -4.80
N LEU A 3 -3.83 23.03 -5.31
CA LEU A 3 -5.26 22.69 -5.28
C LEU A 3 -5.56 21.40 -6.06
N PHE A 4 -4.87 21.20 -7.18
CA PHE A 4 -4.98 19.98 -7.97
C PHE A 4 -4.62 18.75 -7.15
N ASP A 5 -3.49 18.78 -6.44
CA ASP A 5 -3.05 17.68 -5.59
C ASP A 5 -4.07 17.35 -4.49
N ARG A 6 -4.64 18.38 -3.85
CA ARG A 6 -5.67 18.21 -2.81
C ARG A 6 -6.91 17.49 -3.36
N ILE A 7 -7.38 17.88 -4.55
CA ILE A 7 -8.53 17.25 -5.22
C ILE A 7 -8.20 15.81 -5.58
N VAL A 8 -7.01 15.56 -6.15
CA VAL A 8 -6.56 14.22 -6.54
C VAL A 8 -6.44 13.30 -5.32
N LEU A 9 -5.89 13.79 -4.19
CA LEU A 9 -5.82 13.05 -2.94
C LEU A 9 -7.20 12.79 -2.33
N LEU A 10 -8.14 13.74 -2.46
CA LEU A 10 -9.51 13.53 -1.99
C LEU A 10 -10.19 12.42 -2.78
N ILE A 11 -10.07 12.43 -4.12
CA ILE A 11 -10.59 11.35 -4.98
C ILE A 11 -9.93 10.01 -4.63
N THR A 12 -8.62 10.00 -4.40
CA THR A 12 -7.88 8.82 -3.93
C THR A 12 -8.49 8.25 -2.65
N GLY A 13 -8.73 9.13 -1.66
CA GLY A 13 -9.39 8.75 -0.40
C GLY A 13 -10.80 8.20 -0.60
N LEU A 14 -11.61 8.83 -1.45
CA LEU A 14 -12.97 8.35 -1.77
C LEU A 14 -12.97 6.96 -2.42
N ILE A 15 -12.00 6.68 -3.31
CA ILE A 15 -11.85 5.34 -3.90
C ILE A 15 -11.41 4.32 -2.85
N ALA A 16 -10.50 4.70 -1.95
CA ALA A 16 -10.09 3.84 -0.84
C ALA A 16 -11.24 3.55 0.14
N LEU A 17 -12.11 4.54 0.40
CA LEU A 17 -13.35 4.37 1.16
C LEU A 17 -14.30 3.40 0.44
N TYR A 18 -14.50 3.58 -0.86
CA TYR A 18 -15.30 2.68 -1.68
C TYR A 18 -14.80 1.23 -1.60
N LEU A 19 -13.49 1.00 -1.74
CA LEU A 19 -12.90 -0.33 -1.61
C LEU A 19 -13.12 -0.93 -0.21
N SER A 20 -12.90 -0.12 0.83
CA SER A 20 -13.13 -0.55 2.22
C SER A 20 -14.58 -1.00 2.43
N TRP A 21 -15.56 -0.27 1.88
CA TRP A 21 -16.97 -0.67 1.91
C TRP A 21 -17.25 -1.97 1.14
N ARG A 22 -16.61 -2.17 -0.02
CA ARG A 22 -16.74 -3.41 -0.80
C ARG A 22 -16.20 -4.62 -0.06
N PHE A 23 -15.03 -4.50 0.57
CA PHE A 23 -14.46 -5.55 1.41
C PHE A 23 -15.31 -5.82 2.65
N TYR A 24 -15.82 -4.78 3.32
CA TYR A 24 -16.73 -4.94 4.44
C TYR A 24 -18.00 -5.72 4.05
N THR A 25 -18.56 -5.42 2.88
CA THR A 25 -19.73 -6.12 2.35
C THR A 25 -19.43 -7.59 2.04
N ARG A 26 -18.25 -7.90 1.48
CA ARG A 26 -17.81 -9.29 1.23
C ARG A 26 -17.54 -10.04 2.54
N TYR A 27 -16.91 -9.37 3.50
CA TYR A 27 -16.67 -9.89 4.84
C TYR A 27 -17.97 -10.22 5.57
N GLY A 28 -18.99 -9.36 5.48
CA GLY A 28 -20.30 -9.62 6.07
C GLY A 28 -20.91 -10.95 5.63
N LYS A 29 -20.66 -11.36 4.38
CA LYS A 29 -21.17 -12.59 3.78
C LYS A 29 -20.28 -13.81 4.02
N LYS A 30 -18.95 -13.64 3.92
CA LYS A 30 -17.98 -14.76 3.91
C LYS A 30 -17.19 -14.92 5.20
N LYS A 31 -17.15 -13.88 6.03
CA LYS A 31 -16.34 -13.79 7.26
C LYS A 31 -14.87 -14.13 7.05
N ALA A 32 -14.34 -13.86 5.86
CA ALA A 32 -12.98 -14.19 5.50
C ALA A 32 -11.99 -13.10 5.98
N LEU A 33 -10.96 -13.50 6.72
CA LEU A 33 -10.02 -12.57 7.36
C LEU A 33 -9.23 -11.69 6.36
N TYR A 34 -9.00 -12.17 5.14
CA TYR A 34 -8.32 -11.37 4.11
C TYR A 34 -9.04 -10.04 3.81
N ASP A 35 -10.37 -9.98 3.94
CA ASP A 35 -11.12 -8.74 3.70
C ASP A 35 -10.81 -7.68 4.76
N ILE A 36 -10.58 -8.10 6.01
CA ILE A 36 -10.17 -7.20 7.09
C ILE A 36 -8.77 -6.64 6.81
N TYR A 37 -7.83 -7.47 6.32
CA TYR A 37 -6.48 -7.02 5.99
C TYR A 37 -6.47 -6.04 4.82
N TYR A 38 -7.27 -6.29 3.78
CA TYR A 38 -7.43 -5.32 2.69
C TYR A 38 -8.05 -4.01 3.19
N MET A 39 -9.13 -4.08 3.98
CA MET A 39 -9.73 -2.88 4.59
C MET A 39 -8.71 -2.08 5.40
N LEU A 40 -7.87 -2.74 6.20
CA LEU A 40 -6.85 -2.07 6.99
C LEU A 40 -5.93 -1.22 6.10
N GLY A 41 -5.45 -1.79 4.98
CA GLY A 41 -4.61 -1.06 4.04
C GLY A 41 -5.31 0.15 3.41
N PHE A 42 -6.56 0.00 2.96
CA PHE A 42 -7.31 1.08 2.31
C PHE A 42 -7.85 2.14 3.26
N ILE A 43 -8.22 1.78 4.49
CA ILE A 43 -8.60 2.75 5.53
C ILE A 43 -7.39 3.62 5.87
N VAL A 44 -6.21 3.01 6.03
CA VAL A 44 -4.98 3.76 6.29
C VAL A 44 -4.60 4.65 5.11
N LEU A 45 -4.81 4.20 3.87
CA LEU A 45 -4.63 5.04 2.68
C LEU A 45 -5.58 6.25 2.68
N LEU A 46 -6.86 6.06 3.02
CA LEU A 46 -7.82 7.15 3.18
C LEU A 46 -7.35 8.17 4.23
N VAL A 47 -7.02 7.69 5.44
CA VAL A 47 -6.55 8.55 6.53
C VAL A 47 -5.28 9.29 6.13
N SER A 48 -4.33 8.61 5.49
CA SER A 48 -3.09 9.22 5.00
C SER A 48 -3.36 10.30 3.97
N GLY A 49 -4.27 10.08 3.02
CA GLY A 49 -4.67 11.09 2.03
C GLY A 49 -5.30 12.33 2.69
N LEU A 50 -6.16 12.15 3.69
CA LEU A 50 -6.75 13.26 4.45
C LEU A 50 -5.69 14.03 5.26
N LEU A 51 -4.75 13.33 5.89
CA LEU A 51 -3.64 13.97 6.61
C LEU A 51 -2.76 14.79 5.68
N LEU A 52 -2.44 14.29 4.47
CA LEU A 52 -1.70 15.05 3.46
C LEU A 52 -2.46 16.30 3.01
N ILE A 53 -3.79 16.23 2.88
CA ILE A 53 -4.61 17.40 2.55
C ILE A 53 -4.52 18.46 3.67
N ILE A 54 -4.57 18.04 4.93
CA ILE A 54 -4.59 18.96 6.07
C ILE A 54 -3.20 19.56 6.35
N TYR A 55 -2.16 18.73 6.31
CA TYR A 55 -0.81 19.07 6.77
C TYR A 55 0.24 19.20 5.65
N ASP A 56 -0.17 19.13 4.38
CA ASP A 56 0.74 19.12 3.21
C ASP A 56 1.72 17.92 3.24
N PHE A 57 2.71 17.91 2.36
CA PHE A 57 3.68 16.81 2.26
C PHE A 57 4.65 16.73 3.46
N ASP A 58 4.74 17.77 4.28
CA ASP A 58 5.61 17.80 5.47
C ASP A 58 5.27 16.69 6.48
N ILE A 59 4.00 16.27 6.52
CA ILE A 59 3.53 15.20 7.40
C ILE A 59 4.20 13.84 7.11
N LEU A 60 4.73 13.64 5.89
CA LEU A 60 5.45 12.43 5.49
C LEU A 60 6.76 12.25 6.26
N ALA A 61 7.35 13.34 6.79
CA ALA A 61 8.54 13.27 7.63
C ALA A 61 8.24 12.71 9.04
N SER A 62 6.97 12.68 9.45
CA SER A 62 6.59 12.21 10.79
C SER A 62 6.84 10.69 10.95
N PRO A 63 7.59 10.27 11.99
CA PRO A 63 7.83 8.85 12.25
C PRO A 63 6.55 8.09 12.60
N TYR A 64 5.55 8.78 13.17
CA TYR A 64 4.23 8.20 13.47
C TYR A 64 3.44 7.92 12.19
N VAL A 65 3.48 8.84 11.23
CA VAL A 65 2.80 8.70 9.94
C VAL A 65 3.42 7.55 9.15
N LEU A 66 4.75 7.44 9.10
CA LEU A 66 5.43 6.30 8.50
C LEU A 66 5.04 4.96 9.15
N THR A 67 4.96 4.94 10.48
CA THR A 67 4.57 3.74 11.24
C THR A 67 3.16 3.30 10.89
N VAL A 68 2.20 4.23 10.85
CA VAL A 68 0.82 3.93 10.49
C VAL A 68 0.71 3.56 9.00
N ALA A 69 1.36 4.31 8.10
CA ALA A 69 1.36 4.05 6.66
C ALA A 69 1.97 2.69 6.28
N THR A 70 2.81 2.10 7.14
CA THR A 70 3.33 0.73 6.98
C THR A 70 2.22 -0.32 6.93
N LEU A 71 1.05 -0.04 7.52
CA LEU A 71 -0.13 -0.89 7.42
C LEU A 71 -0.71 -0.96 6.00
N ILE A 72 -0.39 -0.01 5.10
CA ILE A 72 -0.82 -0.07 3.70
C ILE A 72 -0.19 -1.28 3.01
N PRO A 73 1.14 -1.37 2.82
CA PRO A 73 1.74 -2.52 2.15
C PRO A 73 1.59 -3.80 2.98
N LEU A 74 1.72 -3.76 4.31
CA LEU A 74 1.56 -4.97 5.13
C LEU A 74 0.13 -5.47 5.12
N GLY A 75 -0.88 -4.61 5.23
CA GLY A 75 -2.29 -5.00 5.18
C GLY A 75 -2.67 -5.63 3.83
N ILE A 76 -2.31 -4.99 2.71
CA ILE A 76 -2.64 -5.52 1.38
C ILE A 76 -1.92 -6.86 1.12
N SER A 77 -0.63 -6.94 1.40
CA SER A 77 0.14 -8.18 1.22
C SER A 77 -0.33 -9.31 2.16
N MET A 78 -0.71 -9.00 3.41
CA MET A 78 -1.30 -9.96 4.35
C MET A 78 -2.61 -10.51 3.82
N GLY A 79 -3.47 -9.66 3.26
CA GLY A 79 -4.71 -10.07 2.61
C GLY A 79 -4.45 -11.04 1.45
N LEU A 80 -3.49 -10.70 0.56
CA LEU A 80 -3.12 -11.55 -0.57
C LEU A 80 -2.59 -12.92 -0.13
N MET A 81 -1.69 -12.93 0.85
CA MET A 81 -1.11 -14.16 1.39
C MET A 81 -2.17 -15.02 2.07
N ASN A 82 -3.11 -14.39 2.80
CA ASN A 82 -4.20 -15.10 3.44
C ASN A 82 -5.20 -15.69 2.43
N GLN A 83 -5.52 -14.95 1.37
CA GLN A 83 -6.50 -15.36 0.35
C GLN A 83 -5.95 -16.46 -0.58
N TYR A 84 -4.72 -16.33 -1.08
CA TYR A 84 -4.22 -17.19 -2.17
C TYR A 84 -3.10 -18.14 -1.77
N LEU A 85 -2.43 -17.92 -0.63
CA LEU A 85 -1.33 -18.76 -0.13
C LEU A 85 -1.60 -19.23 1.30
N PRO A 86 -2.70 -19.97 1.55
CA PRO A 86 -3.16 -20.32 2.90
C PRO A 86 -2.17 -21.19 3.68
N LYS A 87 -1.26 -21.92 3.00
CA LYS A 87 -0.21 -22.71 3.64
C LYS A 87 0.89 -21.82 4.25
N GLN A 88 1.18 -20.67 3.63
CA GLN A 88 2.23 -19.74 4.04
C GLN A 88 1.71 -18.60 4.91
N LYS A 89 0.38 -18.42 5.03
CA LYS A 89 -0.24 -17.29 5.73
C LYS A 89 0.27 -17.10 7.16
N SER A 90 0.51 -18.17 7.92
CA SER A 90 0.96 -18.07 9.31
C SER A 90 2.38 -17.54 9.42
N VAL A 91 3.29 -18.03 8.56
CA VAL A 91 4.67 -17.53 8.49
C VAL A 91 4.67 -16.05 8.10
N TYR A 92 3.85 -15.69 7.11
CA TYR A 92 3.76 -14.30 6.67
C TYR A 92 3.10 -13.38 7.71
N SER A 93 2.13 -13.86 8.50
CA SER A 93 1.55 -13.12 9.64
C SER A 93 2.62 -12.73 10.66
N TRP A 94 3.50 -13.67 11.02
CA TRP A 94 4.61 -13.38 11.92
C TRP A 94 5.59 -12.39 11.31
N PHE A 95 5.92 -12.54 10.02
CA PHE A 95 6.74 -11.58 9.29
C PHE A 95 6.15 -10.16 9.33
N ALA A 96 4.85 -10.01 9.04
CA ALA A 96 4.19 -8.71 9.05
C ALA A 96 4.08 -8.10 10.45
N LEU A 97 3.81 -8.91 11.48
CA LEU A 97 3.77 -8.44 12.86
C LEU A 97 5.15 -7.94 13.32
N LEU A 98 6.19 -8.75 13.11
CA LEU A 98 7.56 -8.36 13.43
C LEU A 98 7.98 -7.13 12.63
N GLY A 99 7.57 -7.04 11.37
CA GLY A 99 7.83 -5.89 10.51
C GLY A 99 7.20 -4.60 11.01
N LEU A 100 5.93 -4.65 11.40
CA LEU A 100 5.24 -3.50 11.98
C LEU A 100 5.92 -3.04 13.27
N LEU A 101 6.23 -3.96 14.17
CA LEU A 101 6.90 -3.65 15.44
C LEU A 101 8.31 -3.09 15.23
N ALA A 102 9.08 -3.70 14.32
CA ALA A 102 10.43 -3.23 13.98
C ALA A 102 10.41 -1.83 13.36
N ILE A 103 9.50 -1.56 12.41
CA ILE A 103 9.38 -0.24 11.80
C ILE A 103 8.90 0.80 12.81
N ALA A 104 7.90 0.46 13.66
CA ALA A 104 7.42 1.35 14.70
C ALA A 104 8.53 1.73 15.67
N PHE A 105 9.22 0.73 16.24
CA PHE A 105 10.31 0.95 17.18
C PHE A 105 11.43 1.77 16.54
N THR A 106 11.92 1.38 15.36
CA THR A 106 13.05 2.07 14.72
C THR A 106 12.70 3.48 14.26
N SER A 107 11.46 3.72 13.81
CA SER A 107 11.02 5.04 13.37
C SER A 107 10.83 6.01 14.54
N ILE A 108 10.21 5.56 15.64
CA ILE A 108 9.88 6.42 16.78
C ILE A 108 11.12 6.70 17.64
N SER A 109 12.00 5.72 17.82
CA SER A 109 13.24 5.89 18.60
C SER A 109 14.36 6.64 17.87
N GLY A 110 14.21 6.91 16.57
CA GLY A 110 15.27 7.47 15.74
C GLY A 110 16.44 6.48 15.50
N SER A 111 16.20 5.18 15.66
CA SER A 111 17.24 4.15 15.50
C SER A 111 17.80 4.14 14.06
N PRO A 112 19.13 4.01 13.88
CA PRO A 112 19.73 3.87 12.54
C PRO A 112 19.27 2.60 11.81
N LEU A 113 18.78 1.59 12.54
CA LEU A 113 18.21 0.36 11.98
C LEU A 113 16.95 0.60 11.13
N LYS A 114 16.33 1.79 11.20
CA LYS A 114 15.23 2.20 10.32
C LYS A 114 15.57 2.03 8.85
N SER A 115 16.81 2.34 8.47
CA SER A 115 17.34 2.23 7.10
C SER A 115 17.39 0.79 6.58
N ILE A 116 17.27 -0.21 7.47
CA ILE A 116 17.23 -1.63 7.14
C ILE A 116 15.80 -2.16 7.28
N ALA A 117 15.15 -1.86 8.41
CA ALA A 117 13.82 -2.36 8.72
C ALA A 117 12.79 -1.95 7.65
N VAL A 118 12.74 -0.67 7.29
CA VAL A 118 11.74 -0.18 6.31
C VAL A 118 11.93 -0.86 4.95
N PRO A 119 13.11 -0.84 4.30
CA PRO A 119 13.27 -1.48 2.99
C PRO A 119 13.03 -2.99 3.00
N VAL A 120 13.37 -3.71 4.07
CA VAL A 120 13.15 -5.16 4.15
C VAL A 120 11.65 -5.47 4.19
N PHE A 121 10.91 -4.88 5.12
CA PHE A 121 9.50 -5.21 5.31
C PHE A 121 8.61 -4.61 4.22
N HIS A 122 8.84 -3.35 3.82
CA HIS A 122 8.11 -2.74 2.70
C HIS A 122 8.50 -3.39 1.37
N GLY A 123 9.77 -3.73 1.18
CA GLY A 123 10.25 -4.38 -0.04
C GLY A 123 9.58 -5.74 -0.28
N VAL A 124 9.59 -6.63 0.72
CA VAL A 124 8.93 -7.94 0.61
C VAL A 124 7.42 -7.78 0.38
N ALA A 125 6.77 -6.90 1.13
CA ALA A 125 5.34 -6.65 0.95
C ALA A 125 5.03 -6.08 -0.45
N GLY A 126 5.84 -5.14 -0.94
CA GLY A 126 5.73 -4.56 -2.28
C GLY A 126 5.92 -5.61 -3.38
N LEU A 127 6.91 -6.50 -3.24
CA LEU A 127 7.11 -7.62 -4.17
C LEU A 127 5.92 -8.56 -4.20
N ILE A 128 5.31 -8.86 -3.05
CA ILE A 128 4.08 -9.67 -2.98
C ILE A 128 2.93 -8.96 -3.69
N ILE A 129 2.70 -7.68 -3.43
CA ILE A 129 1.61 -6.91 -4.06
C ILE A 129 1.82 -6.82 -5.57
N PHE A 130 3.06 -6.67 -6.03
CA PHE A 130 3.38 -6.60 -7.45
C PHE A 130 3.25 -7.96 -8.16
N PHE A 131 4.00 -8.96 -7.72
CA PHE A 131 4.14 -10.21 -8.47
C PHE A 131 2.99 -11.19 -8.25
N LEU A 132 2.47 -11.32 -7.02
CA LEU A 132 1.50 -12.38 -6.72
C LEU A 132 0.20 -12.25 -7.52
N PRO A 133 -0.46 -11.08 -7.64
CA PRO A 133 -1.67 -10.94 -8.44
C PRO A 133 -1.44 -11.27 -9.92
N ILE A 134 -0.30 -10.86 -10.48
CA ILE A 134 0.07 -11.12 -11.88
C ILE A 134 0.21 -12.62 -12.12
N VAL A 135 1.00 -13.30 -11.28
CA VAL A 135 1.23 -14.75 -11.39
C VAL A 135 -0.08 -15.52 -11.25
N LEU A 136 -0.93 -15.15 -10.29
CA LEU A 136 -2.22 -15.82 -10.07
C LEU A 136 -3.17 -15.64 -11.27
N SER A 137 -3.22 -14.45 -11.86
CA SER A 137 -4.02 -14.20 -13.07
C SER A 137 -3.52 -14.99 -14.27
N ILE A 138 -2.19 -15.08 -14.47
CA ILE A 138 -1.60 -15.88 -15.57
C ILE A 138 -1.87 -17.37 -15.38
N GLN A 139 -1.80 -17.87 -14.14
CA GLN A 139 -2.06 -19.26 -13.80
C GLN A 139 -3.56 -19.61 -13.78
N GLY A 140 -4.46 -18.66 -14.01
CA GLY A 140 -5.91 -18.87 -13.92
C GLY A 140 -6.42 -19.15 -12.50
N LYS A 141 -5.62 -18.86 -11.46
CA LYS A 141 -5.99 -19.03 -10.04
C LYS A 141 -6.71 -17.82 -9.46
N ALA A 142 -6.64 -16.69 -10.15
CA ALA A 142 -7.45 -15.50 -9.91
C ALA A 142 -8.06 -15.04 -11.24
N VAL A 143 -9.07 -14.18 -11.19
CA VAL A 143 -9.65 -13.60 -12.39
C VAL A 143 -8.57 -12.89 -13.23
N LYS A 144 -8.72 -12.92 -14.56
CA LYS A 144 -7.73 -12.36 -15.48
C LYS A 144 -7.40 -10.91 -15.15
N ASP A 145 -8.39 -10.10 -14.80
CA ASP A 145 -8.24 -8.67 -14.47
C ASP A 145 -7.58 -8.40 -13.10
N PHE A 146 -7.34 -9.42 -12.26
CA PHE A 146 -6.75 -9.24 -10.94
C PHE A 146 -5.29 -8.77 -10.99
N TRP A 147 -4.58 -9.00 -12.11
CA TRP A 147 -3.23 -8.48 -12.35
C TRP A 147 -3.11 -6.95 -12.20
N TRP A 148 -4.21 -6.19 -12.32
CA TRP A 148 -4.24 -4.75 -12.04
C TRP A 148 -3.87 -4.42 -10.59
N VAL A 149 -4.08 -5.32 -9.63
CA VAL A 149 -3.53 -5.16 -8.27
C VAL A 149 -2.00 -5.16 -8.32
N GLY A 150 -1.41 -6.01 -9.16
CA GLY A 150 0.03 -6.01 -9.43
C GLY A 150 0.51 -4.68 -10.02
N VAL A 151 -0.22 -4.12 -10.99
CA VAL A 151 0.08 -2.79 -11.54
C VAL A 151 0.06 -1.71 -10.45
N GLY A 152 -0.94 -1.73 -9.56
CA GLY A 152 -0.95 -0.86 -8.38
C GLY A 152 0.27 -1.06 -7.48
N GLY A 153 0.67 -2.32 -7.25
CA GLY A 153 1.90 -2.70 -6.54
C GLY A 153 3.17 -2.14 -7.17
N ALA A 154 3.27 -2.15 -8.51
CA ALA A 154 4.39 -1.55 -9.22
C ALA A 154 4.43 -0.02 -9.03
N LEU A 155 3.28 0.65 -9.17
CA LEU A 155 3.18 2.11 -9.03
C LEU A 155 3.58 2.58 -7.61
N ILE A 156 3.08 1.91 -6.56
CA ILE A 156 3.47 2.24 -5.19
C ILE A 156 4.94 1.90 -4.90
N GLY A 157 5.43 0.80 -5.46
CA GLY A 157 6.83 0.40 -5.34
C GLY A 157 7.78 1.44 -5.93
N LEU A 158 7.48 1.94 -7.13
CA LEU A 158 8.26 3.00 -7.77
C LEU A 158 8.27 4.28 -6.93
N GLY A 159 7.09 4.70 -6.43
CA GLY A 159 7.00 5.85 -5.52
C GLY A 159 7.82 5.65 -4.25
N GLY A 160 7.69 4.49 -3.60
CA GLY A 160 8.41 4.17 -2.37
C GLY A 160 9.93 4.15 -2.54
N ILE A 161 10.43 3.56 -3.64
CA ILE A 161 11.87 3.54 -3.92
C ILE A 161 12.36 4.97 -4.19
N ALA A 162 11.64 5.77 -4.97
CA ALA A 162 12.02 7.16 -5.22
C ALA A 162 12.11 7.98 -3.92
N LEU A 163 11.11 7.87 -3.04
CA LEU A 163 11.13 8.53 -1.72
C LEU A 163 12.27 8.03 -0.82
N ALA A 164 12.60 6.72 -0.87
CA ALA A 164 13.68 6.15 -0.07
C ALA A 164 15.06 6.71 -0.47
N PHE A 165 15.30 6.90 -1.78
CA PHE A 165 16.52 7.55 -2.27
C PHE A 165 16.59 8.99 -1.77
N LEU A 166 15.51 9.77 -1.90
CA LEU A 166 15.46 11.16 -1.46
C LEU A 166 15.69 11.30 0.05
N THR A 167 15.11 10.40 0.85
CA THR A 167 15.32 10.36 2.31
C THR A 167 16.79 10.07 2.66
N SER A 168 17.51 9.38 1.78
CA SER A 168 18.94 9.09 1.93
C SER A 168 19.84 10.20 1.37
N GLY A 169 19.28 11.36 1.02
CA GLY A 169 20.00 12.47 0.40
C GLY A 169 20.48 12.20 -1.03
N LYS A 170 19.92 11.18 -1.69
CA LYS A 170 20.27 10.77 -3.06
C LYS A 170 19.08 10.92 -4.00
N GLN A 171 19.35 11.08 -5.29
CA GLN A 171 18.34 11.03 -6.33
C GLN A 171 18.41 9.68 -7.05
N LEU A 172 17.26 9.09 -7.37
CA LEU A 172 17.18 7.95 -8.27
C LEU A 172 16.94 8.44 -9.69
N LEU A 173 17.88 8.22 -10.61
CA LEU A 173 17.72 8.60 -12.04
C LEU A 173 17.25 10.07 -12.17
N PHE A 174 16.11 10.31 -12.83
CA PHE A 174 15.50 11.64 -13.01
C PHE A 174 14.48 12.02 -11.92
N PHE A 175 14.28 11.17 -10.90
CA PHE A 175 13.30 11.40 -9.82
C PHE A 175 13.83 12.38 -8.76
N SER A 176 13.99 13.65 -9.13
CA SER A 176 14.31 14.74 -8.19
C SER A 176 13.21 14.91 -7.14
N ALA A 177 13.52 15.59 -6.04
CA ALA A 177 12.53 15.88 -5.00
C ALA A 177 11.30 16.59 -5.58
N ASP A 178 11.52 17.65 -6.37
CA ASP A 178 10.44 18.40 -7.02
C ASP A 178 9.61 17.52 -7.94
N PHE A 179 10.25 16.66 -8.73
CA PHE A 179 9.54 15.75 -9.62
C PHE A 179 8.71 14.72 -8.84
N VAL A 180 9.28 14.10 -7.80
CA VAL A 180 8.58 13.13 -6.95
C VAL A 180 7.37 13.76 -6.27
N PHE A 181 7.51 14.94 -5.68
CA PHE A 181 6.39 15.64 -5.05
C PHE A 181 5.34 16.12 -6.07
N ALA A 182 5.75 16.50 -7.29
CA ALA A 182 4.83 16.87 -8.36
C ALA A 182 3.97 15.70 -8.86
N ILE A 183 4.50 14.47 -8.84
CA ILE A 183 3.76 13.29 -9.31
C ILE A 183 3.10 12.50 -8.17
N LEU A 184 3.39 12.80 -6.90
CA LEU A 184 2.97 11.97 -5.77
C LEU A 184 1.44 11.80 -5.70
N ALA A 185 0.69 12.90 -5.76
CA ALA A 185 -0.77 12.83 -5.73
C ALA A 185 -1.35 12.07 -6.94
N PRO A 186 -0.99 12.40 -8.22
CA PRO A 186 -1.38 11.60 -9.38
C PRO A 186 -1.01 10.12 -9.29
N LEU A 187 0.19 9.79 -8.80
CA LEU A 187 0.66 8.43 -8.66
C LEU A 187 -0.22 7.63 -7.68
N LEU A 188 -0.56 8.24 -6.53
CA LEU A 188 -1.45 7.63 -5.54
C LEU A 188 -2.85 7.39 -6.12
N LEU A 189 -3.37 8.30 -6.94
CA LEU A 189 -4.65 8.11 -7.61
C LEU A 189 -4.60 6.94 -8.60
N LEU A 190 -3.59 6.91 -9.49
CA LEU A 190 -3.44 5.84 -10.49
C LEU A 190 -3.25 4.47 -9.85
N MET A 191 -2.43 4.40 -8.80
CA MET A 191 -2.27 3.20 -7.97
C MET A 191 -3.60 2.73 -7.39
N THR A 192 -4.38 3.65 -6.81
CA THR A 192 -5.65 3.32 -6.15
C THR A 192 -6.72 2.90 -7.16
N LEU A 193 -6.75 3.49 -8.35
CA LEU A 193 -7.62 3.06 -9.45
C LEU A 193 -7.26 1.65 -9.94
N ALA A 194 -5.96 1.35 -10.09
CA ALA A 194 -5.50 0.02 -10.47
C ALA A 194 -5.90 -1.04 -9.43
N PHE A 195 -5.70 -0.74 -8.14
CA PHE A 195 -6.20 -1.58 -7.05
C PHE A 195 -7.72 -1.75 -7.10
N ALA A 196 -8.47 -0.65 -7.29
CA ALA A 196 -9.91 -0.68 -7.31
C ALA A 196 -10.43 -1.58 -8.43
N TRP A 197 -9.88 -1.46 -9.63
CA TRP A 197 -10.25 -2.30 -10.76
C TRP A 197 -9.99 -3.79 -10.47
N GLY A 198 -8.76 -4.13 -10.05
CA GLY A 198 -8.37 -5.51 -9.79
C GLY A 198 -9.21 -6.16 -8.68
N PHE A 199 -9.35 -5.49 -7.54
CA PHE A 199 -10.12 -6.02 -6.40
C PHE A 199 -11.62 -6.09 -6.67
N VAL A 200 -12.21 -5.10 -7.36
CA VAL A 200 -13.65 -5.18 -7.70
C VAL A 200 -13.93 -6.35 -8.63
N LYS A 201 -13.01 -6.66 -9.55
CA LYS A 201 -13.12 -7.82 -10.42
C LYS A 201 -13.01 -9.12 -9.62
N ASP A 202 -12.07 -9.23 -8.70
CA ASP A 202 -11.95 -10.39 -7.80
C ASP A 202 -13.23 -10.59 -6.96
N ILE A 203 -13.71 -9.53 -6.30
CA ILE A 203 -14.91 -9.57 -5.44
C ILE A 203 -16.17 -10.03 -6.21
N LYS A 204 -16.28 -9.73 -7.51
CA LYS A 204 -17.44 -10.12 -8.31
C LYS A 204 -17.45 -11.60 -8.69
N HIS A 205 -16.30 -12.27 -8.69
CA HIS A 205 -16.16 -13.65 -9.17
C HIS A 205 -15.74 -14.65 -8.10
N GLY A 206 -15.16 -14.17 -7.00
CA GLY A 206 -14.89 -14.97 -5.81
C GLY A 206 -16.05 -14.89 -4.87
#